data_AF-A0A7C6KRC2-F1
#
_entry.id   AF-A0A7C6KRC2-F1
#
_cell.length_a   1.000
_cell.length_b   1.000
_cell.length_c   1.000
_cell.angle_alpha   90.00
_cell.angle_beta   90.00
_cell.angle_gamma   90.00
#
_symmetry.space_group_name_H-M   'P 1'
#
loop_
_entity.id
_entity.type
_entity.pdbx_description
1 polymer ?
#
loop_
_entity_poly.entity_id
_entity_poly.type
_entity_poly.pdbx_seq_one_letter_code
_entity_poly.pdbx_strand_id
1 'polypeptide(L)'
;MGHHYTFRGMSQNAQTRDPETGWCYKNGGRAPFGYRTIHVVRGQDSRGRDIVKALWEIDPEAAEVLRFMYIECRINKQMSYKAIRDALNAAGMLSPTPGRPWTISSIIEMMREDRVLQCAGVYFWNKEDHRTPGRRFKDKDEWIRIDNAHPAIITMEEAEKVIALKNARSTD
;
A
#
# COMPACT_ATOMS: atom_id res chain seq x y z
N MET A 1 17.15 -15.97 -22.34
CA MET A 1 15.84 -15.80 -23.02
C MET A 1 14.68 -16.02 -22.01
N GLY A 2 14.68 -15.35 -20.84
CA GLY A 2 13.73 -15.66 -19.74
C GLY A 2 13.17 -14.47 -18.96
N HIS A 3 13.59 -13.23 -19.26
CA HIS A 3 13.25 -12.06 -18.45
C HIS A 3 11.98 -11.31 -18.93
N HIS A 4 11.60 -11.46 -20.21
CA HIS A 4 10.45 -10.78 -20.80
C HIS A 4 9.11 -11.48 -20.51
N TYR A 5 9.11 -12.81 -20.44
CA TYR A 5 7.90 -13.60 -20.15
C TYR A 5 7.43 -13.44 -18.70
N THR A 6 8.36 -13.34 -17.75
CA THR A 6 8.04 -13.14 -16.33
C THR A 6 7.50 -11.74 -16.06
N PHE A 7 8.09 -10.70 -16.67
CA PHE A 7 7.57 -9.34 -16.54
C PHE A 7 6.16 -9.21 -17.11
N ARG A 8 5.93 -9.72 -18.33
CA ARG A 8 4.60 -9.68 -18.96
C ARG A 8 3.56 -10.44 -18.13
N GLY A 9 3.91 -11.63 -17.64
CA GLY A 9 3.04 -12.42 -16.78
C GLY A 9 2.70 -11.75 -15.45
N MET A 10 3.70 -11.15 -14.78
CA MET A 10 3.47 -10.41 -13.53
C MET A 10 2.68 -9.12 -13.76
N SER A 11 2.96 -8.39 -14.84
CA SER A 11 2.20 -7.21 -15.23
C SER A 11 0.73 -7.54 -15.48
N GLN A 12 0.49 -8.64 -16.22
CA GLN A 12 -0.86 -9.13 -16.45
C GLN A 12 -1.52 -9.52 -15.14
N ASN A 13 -0.83 -10.28 -14.28
CA ASN A 13 -1.40 -10.72 -13.00
C ASN A 13 -1.74 -9.54 -12.08
N ALA A 14 -0.93 -8.48 -12.05
CA ALA A 14 -1.24 -7.26 -11.30
C ALA A 14 -2.53 -6.57 -11.78
N GLN A 15 -2.85 -6.68 -13.06
CA GLN A 15 -4.02 -6.06 -13.69
C GLN A 15 -5.24 -6.99 -13.73
N THR A 16 -5.03 -8.30 -13.63
CA THR A 16 -6.11 -9.28 -13.58
C THR A 16 -6.92 -9.11 -12.29
N ARG A 17 -8.23 -8.94 -12.46
CA ARG A 17 -9.19 -8.88 -11.37
C ARG A 17 -9.71 -10.26 -11.04
N ASP A 18 -9.85 -10.50 -9.76
CA ASP A 18 -10.55 -11.63 -9.19
C ASP A 18 -12.04 -11.57 -9.55
N PRO A 19 -12.62 -12.63 -10.13
CA PRO A 19 -14.01 -12.60 -10.57
C PRO A 19 -15.01 -12.57 -9.41
N GLU A 20 -14.62 -13.02 -8.21
CA GLU A 20 -15.50 -13.05 -7.04
C GLU A 20 -15.50 -11.70 -6.29
N THR A 21 -14.33 -11.10 -6.08
CA THR A 21 -14.19 -9.87 -5.29
C THR A 21 -14.06 -8.60 -6.13
N GLY A 22 -13.70 -8.73 -7.41
CA GLY A 22 -13.37 -7.60 -8.29
C GLY A 22 -11.99 -6.96 -8.04
N TRP A 23 -11.25 -7.40 -7.02
CA TRP A 23 -9.93 -6.87 -6.66
C TRP A 23 -8.81 -7.47 -7.50
N CYS A 24 -7.69 -6.78 -7.61
CA CYS A 24 -6.56 -7.25 -8.42
C CYS A 24 -5.69 -8.24 -7.65
N TYR A 25 -5.22 -9.29 -8.35
CA TYR A 25 -4.24 -10.21 -7.79
C TYR A 25 -2.90 -9.52 -7.50
N LYS A 26 -2.16 -10.06 -6.52
CA LYS A 26 -0.86 -9.53 -6.09
C LYS A 26 0.28 -10.45 -6.51
N ASN A 27 1.40 -9.87 -6.90
CA ASN A 27 2.59 -10.61 -7.37
C ASN A 27 3.48 -11.15 -6.23
N GLY A 28 2.89 -11.42 -5.05
CA GLY A 28 3.61 -11.86 -3.85
C GLY A 28 4.18 -10.72 -3.00
N GLY A 29 5.08 -11.07 -2.08
CA GLY A 29 5.66 -10.15 -1.09
C GLY A 29 4.80 -9.93 0.14
N ARG A 30 5.36 -9.21 1.13
CA ARG A 30 4.62 -8.83 2.35
C ARG A 30 3.59 -7.77 2.00
N ALA A 31 2.36 -7.95 2.48
CA ALA A 31 1.34 -6.91 2.37
C ALA A 31 1.79 -5.61 3.05
N PRO A 32 1.45 -4.44 2.48
CA PRO A 32 1.57 -3.15 3.14
C PRO A 32 0.96 -3.13 4.54
N PHE A 33 1.56 -2.38 5.48
CA PHE A 33 0.91 -2.05 6.75
C PHE A 33 -0.50 -1.51 6.49
N GLY A 34 -1.49 -1.99 7.26
CA GLY A 34 -2.92 -1.78 7.03
C GLY A 34 -3.63 -2.97 6.36
N TYR A 35 -2.86 -3.88 5.75
CA TYR A 35 -3.39 -5.02 5.01
C TYR A 35 -2.65 -6.30 5.37
N ARG A 36 -3.30 -7.43 5.10
CA ARG A 36 -2.70 -8.76 5.12
C ARG A 36 -2.98 -9.50 3.82
N THR A 37 -2.08 -10.41 3.45
CA THR A 37 -2.23 -11.24 2.24
C THR A 37 -3.12 -12.44 2.55
N ILE A 38 -4.14 -12.64 1.72
CA ILE A 38 -4.92 -13.89 1.68
C ILE A 38 -4.65 -14.65 0.39
N HIS A 39 -4.79 -15.97 0.48
CA HIS A 39 -4.66 -16.87 -0.66
C HIS A 39 -6.03 -17.45 -1.00
N VAL A 40 -6.41 -17.35 -2.26
CA VAL A 40 -7.67 -17.86 -2.79
C VAL A 40 -7.39 -18.86 -3.91
N VAL A 41 -8.20 -19.91 -4.02
CA VAL A 41 -8.11 -20.89 -5.11
C VAL A 41 -9.03 -20.46 -6.24
N ARG A 42 -8.51 -20.41 -7.46
CA ARG A 42 -9.22 -19.97 -8.68
C ARG A 42 -9.05 -20.96 -9.80
N GLY A 43 -9.72 -22.10 -9.64
CA GLY A 43 -9.66 -23.23 -10.57
C GLY A 43 -8.39 -24.06 -10.40
N GLN A 44 -8.14 -24.93 -11.37
CA GLN A 44 -7.03 -25.88 -11.39
C GLN A 44 -6.25 -25.79 -12.71
N ASP A 45 -4.95 -26.07 -12.65
CA ASP A 45 -4.12 -26.17 -13.84
C ASP A 45 -4.40 -27.46 -14.64
N SER A 46 -3.76 -27.62 -15.79
CA SER A 46 -3.93 -28.81 -16.64
C SER A 46 -3.48 -30.14 -16.00
N ARG A 47 -2.85 -30.07 -14.82
CA ARG A 47 -2.41 -31.23 -14.03
C ARG A 47 -3.29 -31.42 -12.78
N GLY A 48 -4.40 -30.70 -12.67
CA GLY A 48 -5.34 -30.78 -11.55
C GLY A 48 -4.84 -30.11 -10.27
N ARG A 49 -3.80 -29.25 -10.33
CA ARG A 49 -3.31 -28.53 -9.14
C ARG A 49 -4.02 -27.21 -9.01
N ASP A 50 -4.39 -26.85 -7.77
CA ASP A 50 -5.06 -25.59 -7.47
C ASP A 50 -4.24 -24.38 -7.93
N ILE A 51 -4.90 -23.47 -8.64
CA ILE A 51 -4.34 -22.18 -9.01
C ILE A 51 -4.56 -21.23 -7.84
N VAL A 52 -3.53 -21.09 -7.01
CA VAL A 52 -3.55 -20.19 -5.86
C VAL A 52 -3.22 -18.77 -6.32
N LYS A 53 -4.05 -17.81 -5.90
CA LYS A 53 -3.89 -16.38 -6.14
C LYS A 53 -3.82 -15.63 -4.82
N ALA A 54 -3.03 -14.55 -4.79
CA ALA A 54 -2.90 -13.67 -3.64
C ALA A 54 -3.77 -12.42 -3.81
N LEU A 55 -4.54 -12.08 -2.77
CA LEU A 55 -5.27 -10.84 -2.62
C LEU A 55 -4.84 -10.12 -1.34
N TRP A 56 -5.23 -8.86 -1.18
CA TRP A 56 -5.10 -8.13 0.08
C TRP A 56 -6.46 -7.94 0.71
N GLU A 57 -6.52 -8.17 2.01
CA GLU A 57 -7.65 -7.79 2.85
C GLU A 57 -7.18 -6.83 3.94
N ILE A 58 -8.12 -6.10 4.54
CA ILE A 58 -7.83 -5.14 5.60
C ILE A 58 -7.38 -5.91 6.85
N ASP A 59 -6.26 -5.48 7.42
CA ASP A 59 -5.88 -5.82 8.79
C ASP A 59 -6.55 -4.80 9.72
N PRO A 60 -7.53 -5.20 10.54
CA PRO A 60 -8.35 -4.25 11.28
C PRO A 60 -7.54 -3.40 12.26
N GLU A 61 -6.57 -3.98 12.96
CA GLU A 61 -5.76 -3.27 13.95
C GLU A 61 -4.82 -2.27 13.25
N ALA A 62 -4.11 -2.72 12.21
CA ALA A 62 -3.23 -1.84 11.46
C ALA A 62 -4.00 -0.74 10.68
N ALA A 63 -5.22 -1.05 10.21
CA ALA A 63 -6.07 -0.09 9.52
C ALA A 63 -6.63 0.98 10.45
N GLU A 64 -6.97 0.63 11.70
CA GLU A 64 -7.36 1.61 12.72
C GLU A 64 -6.25 2.64 12.93
N VAL A 65 -4.99 2.19 13.02
CA VAL A 65 -3.83 3.09 13.14
C VAL A 65 -3.72 4.04 11.94
N LEU A 66 -3.92 3.54 10.73
CA LEU A 66 -3.87 4.37 9.52
C LEU A 66 -5.03 5.37 9.46
N ARG A 67 -6.24 4.97 9.87
CA ARG A 67 -7.39 5.88 9.96
C ARG A 67 -7.13 6.98 10.98
N PHE A 68 -6.65 6.63 12.17
CA PHE A 68 -6.29 7.62 13.19
C PHE A 68 -5.19 8.57 12.68
N MET A 69 -4.15 8.03 12.03
CA MET A 69 -3.06 8.83 11.47
C MET A 69 -3.54 9.82 10.40
N TYR A 70 -4.28 9.34 9.41
CA TYR A 70 -4.67 10.17 8.25
C TYR A 70 -5.87 11.06 8.54
N ILE A 71 -6.91 10.53 9.17
CA ILE A 71 -8.13 11.29 9.40
C ILE A 71 -7.93 12.19 10.62
N GLU A 72 -7.59 11.59 11.75
CA GLU A 72 -7.62 12.30 13.02
C GLU A 72 -6.42 13.21 13.23
N CYS A 73 -5.21 12.68 13.05
CA CYS A 73 -4.03 13.49 13.24
C CYS A 73 -3.78 14.43 12.05
N ARG A 74 -3.95 13.94 10.82
CA ARG A 74 -3.53 14.70 9.63
C ARG A 74 -4.62 15.60 9.07
N ILE A 75 -5.81 15.11 8.74
CA ILE A 75 -6.89 15.95 8.19
C ILE A 75 -7.47 16.86 9.28
N ASN A 76 -7.95 16.28 10.38
CA ASN A 76 -8.73 17.01 11.37
C ASN A 76 -7.86 17.94 12.24
N LYS A 77 -6.68 17.46 12.68
CA LYS A 77 -5.80 18.22 13.58
C LYS A 77 -4.58 18.87 12.90
N GLN A 78 -4.34 18.58 11.61
CA GLN A 78 -3.21 19.10 10.84
C GLN A 78 -1.84 18.99 11.53
N MET A 79 -1.65 17.92 12.30
CA MET A 79 -0.45 17.68 13.10
C MET A 79 0.81 17.60 12.21
N SER A 80 1.94 18.04 12.78
CA SER A 80 3.27 17.79 12.21
C SER A 80 3.62 16.30 12.31
N TYR A 81 4.53 15.81 11.45
CA TYR A 81 4.92 14.38 11.49
C TYR A 81 5.50 13.95 12.85
N LYS A 82 6.16 14.86 13.56
CA LYS A 82 6.63 14.64 14.93
C LYS A 82 5.46 14.47 15.91
N ALA A 83 4.47 15.37 15.86
CA ALA A 83 3.29 15.27 16.70
C ALA A 83 2.47 14.00 16.41
N ILE A 84 2.36 13.59 15.13
CA ILE A 84 1.71 12.32 14.74
C ILE A 84 2.43 11.12 15.37
N ARG A 85 3.77 11.05 15.22
CA ARG A 85 4.57 10.00 15.86
C ARG A 85 4.33 9.94 17.36
N ASP A 86 4.37 11.09 18.03
CA ASP A 86 4.24 11.18 19.48
C ASP A 86 2.84 10.75 19.93
N ALA A 87 1.79 11.14 19.20
CA ALA A 87 0.41 10.71 19.46
C ALA A 87 0.24 9.19 19.32
N LEU A 88 0.78 8.59 18.26
CA LEU A 88 0.71 7.14 18.02
C LEU A 88 1.44 6.36 19.11
N ASN A 89 2.64 6.81 19.49
CA ASN A 89 3.42 6.16 20.55
C ASN A 89 2.79 6.33 21.93
N ALA A 90 2.25 7.50 22.24
CA ALA A 90 1.55 7.74 23.51
C ALA A 90 0.27 6.91 23.63
N ALA A 91 -0.41 6.65 22.51
CA ALA A 91 -1.58 5.78 22.45
C ALA A 91 -1.24 4.28 22.43
N GLY A 92 0.04 3.90 22.40
CA GLY A 92 0.46 2.50 22.32
C GLY A 92 0.06 1.81 21.02
N MET A 93 -0.18 2.57 19.94
CA MET A 93 -0.69 2.03 18.68
C MET A 93 0.35 1.18 17.94
N LEU A 94 -0.12 0.13 17.29
CA LEU A 94 0.69 -0.79 16.50
C LEU A 94 1.57 -0.04 15.47
N SER A 95 2.83 -0.43 15.36
CA SER A 95 3.74 0.09 14.34
C SER A 95 4.03 -0.96 13.24
N PRO A 96 4.54 -0.55 12.07
CA PRO A 96 4.87 -1.47 10.99
C PRO A 96 5.95 -2.51 11.34
N THR A 97 6.76 -2.21 12.36
CA THR A 97 7.82 -3.07 12.88
C THR A 97 7.37 -3.66 14.22
N PRO A 98 7.08 -4.97 14.29
CA PRO A 98 6.58 -5.61 15.51
C PRO A 98 7.47 -5.32 16.72
N GLY A 99 6.84 -4.92 17.84
CA GLY A 99 7.52 -4.64 19.10
C GLY A 99 8.37 -3.36 19.12
N ARG A 100 8.30 -2.50 18.10
CA ARG A 100 9.03 -1.22 18.06
C ARG A 100 8.05 -0.04 18.00
N PRO A 101 8.41 1.13 18.58
CA PRO A 101 7.60 2.34 18.46
C PRO A 101 7.66 2.94 17.05
N TRP A 102 6.72 3.83 16.75
CA TRP A 102 6.77 4.67 15.57
C TRP A 102 7.99 5.59 15.58
N THR A 103 8.64 5.72 14.42
CA THR A 103 9.75 6.63 14.17
C THR A 103 9.30 7.74 13.23
N ILE A 104 10.03 8.86 13.18
CA ILE A 104 9.74 9.92 12.20
C ILE A 104 9.84 9.37 10.77
N SER A 105 10.84 8.53 10.50
CA SER A 105 11.03 7.91 9.19
C SER A 105 9.84 7.05 8.77
N SER A 106 9.24 6.29 9.70
CA SER A 106 8.04 5.50 9.37
C SER A 106 6.81 6.37 9.12
N ILE A 107 6.66 7.52 9.80
CA ILE A 107 5.61 8.51 9.46
C ILE A 107 5.84 9.09 8.08
N ILE A 108 7.07 9.50 7.75
CA ILE A 108 7.42 10.03 6.42
C ILE A 108 7.10 9.00 5.33
N GLU A 109 7.46 7.73 5.54
CA GLU A 109 7.12 6.65 4.61
C GLU A 109 5.61 6.49 4.43
N MET A 110 4.82 6.53 5.51
CA MET A 110 3.35 6.45 5.40
C MET A 110 2.76 7.67 4.66
N MET A 111 3.35 8.86 4.82
CA MET A 111 2.89 10.09 4.18
C MET A 111 3.30 10.23 2.70
N ARG A 112 3.99 9.23 2.12
CA ARG A 112 4.24 9.21 0.68
C ARG A 112 2.93 9.09 -0.08
N GLU A 113 2.81 9.84 -1.17
CA GLU A 113 1.62 9.88 -2.03
C GLU A 113 1.14 8.47 -2.42
N ASP A 114 2.06 7.59 -2.83
CA ASP A 114 1.72 6.22 -3.24
C ASP A 114 1.25 5.33 -2.09
N ARG A 115 1.68 5.62 -0.86
CA ARG A 115 1.25 4.92 0.36
C ARG A 115 -0.12 5.40 0.81
N VAL A 116 -0.38 6.69 0.71
CA VAL A 116 -1.70 7.27 0.99
C VAL A 116 -2.74 6.77 -0.01
N LEU A 117 -2.45 6.84 -1.32
CA LEU A 117 -3.35 6.32 -2.36
C LEU A 117 -3.57 4.80 -2.25
N GLN A 118 -2.57 4.06 -1.79
CA GLN A 118 -2.73 2.63 -1.49
C GLN A 118 -3.72 2.34 -0.36
N CYS A 119 -3.87 3.27 0.60
CA CYS A 119 -4.92 3.18 1.61
C CYS A 119 -6.31 3.51 1.05
N ALA A 120 -6.39 4.16 -0.12
CA ALA A 120 -7.61 4.41 -0.89
C ALA A 120 -7.90 3.36 -1.98
N GLY A 121 -7.30 2.17 -1.87
CA GLY A 121 -7.54 1.06 -2.80
C GLY A 121 -6.72 1.10 -4.09
N VAL A 122 -5.71 1.97 -4.22
CA VAL A 122 -4.85 2.03 -5.41
C VAL A 122 -3.68 1.05 -5.29
N TYR A 123 -3.47 0.20 -6.29
CA TYR A 123 -2.30 -0.66 -6.36
C TYR A 123 -1.24 -0.07 -7.28
N PHE A 124 0.00 -0.02 -6.78
CA PHE A 124 1.18 0.34 -7.55
C PHE A 124 2.07 -0.88 -7.72
N TRP A 125 2.38 -1.23 -8.97
CA TRP A 125 3.34 -2.27 -9.33
C TRP A 125 4.46 -1.70 -10.21
N ASN A 126 5.55 -2.45 -10.36
CA ASN A 126 6.76 -2.04 -11.09
C ASN A 126 7.43 -0.75 -10.55
N LYS A 127 7.23 -0.40 -9.28
CA LYS A 127 7.81 0.83 -8.71
C LYS A 127 9.24 0.72 -8.20
N GLU A 128 9.66 -0.45 -7.73
CA GLU A 128 10.97 -0.62 -7.11
C GLU A 128 12.07 -0.79 -8.17
N ASP A 129 13.20 -0.12 -7.95
CA ASP A 129 14.40 -0.29 -8.75
C ASP A 129 15.39 -1.17 -7.99
N HIS A 130 15.59 -2.39 -8.48
CA HIS A 130 16.58 -3.33 -7.93
C HIS A 130 17.83 -3.43 -8.82
N ARG A 131 17.89 -2.69 -9.92
CA ARG A 131 18.96 -2.76 -10.91
C ARG A 131 19.98 -1.64 -10.72
N THR A 132 19.54 -0.49 -10.22
CA THR A 132 20.38 0.69 -10.04
C THR A 132 20.80 0.84 -8.58
N PRO A 133 22.09 0.67 -8.23
CA PRO A 133 22.58 0.88 -6.87
C PRO A 133 22.26 2.30 -6.38
N GLY A 134 21.76 2.41 -5.15
CA GLY A 134 21.40 3.69 -4.52
C GLY A 134 20.05 4.28 -4.94
N ARG A 135 19.37 3.72 -5.95
CA ARG A 135 18.03 4.13 -6.36
C ARG A 135 17.01 3.12 -5.85
N ARG A 136 16.06 3.58 -5.03
CA ARG A 136 15.01 2.71 -4.47
C ARG A 136 13.81 2.55 -5.40
N PHE A 137 13.45 3.61 -6.13
CA PHE A 137 12.26 3.63 -6.99
C PHE A 137 12.59 4.08 -8.40
N LYS A 138 11.88 3.49 -9.36
CA LYS A 138 11.84 3.90 -10.77
C LYS A 138 11.14 5.24 -10.94
N ASP A 139 11.22 5.81 -12.14
CA ASP A 139 10.46 7.01 -12.48
C ASP A 139 8.95 6.72 -12.44
N LYS A 140 8.16 7.71 -12.01
CA LYS A 140 6.72 7.52 -11.74
C LYS A 140 5.92 7.09 -12.98
N ASP A 141 6.40 7.41 -14.18
CA ASP A 141 5.83 7.02 -15.47
C ASP A 141 6.02 5.52 -15.79
N GLU A 142 7.01 4.87 -15.18
CA GLU A 142 7.19 3.42 -15.27
C GLU A 142 6.28 2.64 -14.31
N TRP A 143 5.64 3.33 -13.36
CA TRP A 143 4.82 2.68 -12.34
C TRP A 143 3.48 2.29 -12.94
N ILE A 144 3.07 1.05 -12.67
CA ILE A 144 1.77 0.57 -13.06
C ILE A 144 0.80 0.89 -11.92
N ARG A 145 -0.09 1.86 -12.17
CA ARG A 145 -1.16 2.27 -11.25
C ARG A 145 -2.46 1.58 -11.63
N ILE A 146 -3.14 1.01 -10.64
CA ILE A 146 -4.41 0.32 -10.83
C ILE A 146 -5.37 0.74 -9.71
N ASP A 147 -6.45 1.40 -10.08
CA ASP A 147 -7.45 1.90 -9.13
C ASP A 147 -8.43 0.80 -8.71
N ASN A 148 -9.02 0.94 -7.52
CA ASN A 148 -9.96 -0.03 -6.94
C ASN A 148 -9.43 -1.49 -6.96
N ALA A 149 -8.17 -1.67 -6.58
CA ALA A 149 -7.43 -2.92 -6.72
C ALA A 149 -7.47 -3.80 -5.45
N HIS A 150 -8.00 -3.29 -4.34
CA HIS A 150 -8.20 -3.96 -3.05
C HIS A 150 -9.12 -3.08 -2.18
N PRO A 151 -9.67 -3.59 -1.06
CA PRO A 151 -10.51 -2.79 -0.17
C PRO A 151 -9.82 -1.50 0.30
N ALA A 152 -10.56 -0.41 0.41
CA ALA A 152 -10.02 0.87 0.87
C ALA A 152 -10.15 1.04 2.40
N ILE A 153 -9.09 1.52 3.06
CA ILE A 153 -9.06 1.89 4.48
C ILE A 153 -9.58 3.32 4.68
N ILE A 154 -9.28 4.20 3.73
CA ILE A 154 -9.78 5.58 3.64
C ILE A 154 -10.38 5.81 2.24
N THR A 155 -11.24 6.80 2.10
CA THR A 155 -11.79 7.21 0.80
C THR A 155 -10.72 7.88 -0.07
N MET A 156 -10.97 7.95 -1.38
CA MET A 156 -10.10 8.70 -2.29
C MET A 156 -10.06 10.20 -1.93
N GLU A 157 -11.20 10.78 -1.56
CA GLU A 157 -11.29 12.18 -1.14
C GLU A 157 -10.43 12.45 0.11
N GLU A 158 -10.46 11.56 1.10
CA GLU A 158 -9.60 11.65 2.29
C GLU A 158 -8.12 11.54 1.91
N ALA A 159 -7.77 10.63 1.00
CA ALA A 159 -6.40 10.48 0.51
C ALA A 159 -5.90 11.76 -0.21
N GLU A 160 -6.72 12.34 -1.08
CA GLU A 160 -6.43 13.60 -1.77
C GLU A 160 -6.21 14.75 -0.80
N LYS A 161 -7.04 14.86 0.26
CA LYS A 161 -6.86 15.86 1.33
C LYS A 161 -5.53 15.70 2.05
N VAL A 162 -5.14 14.47 2.40
CA VAL A 162 -3.84 14.20 3.05
C VAL A 162 -2.68 14.62 2.16
N ILE A 163 -2.74 14.29 0.87
CA ILE A 163 -1.70 14.62 -0.13
C ILE A 163 -1.61 16.14 -0.31
N ALA A 164 -2.74 16.83 -0.44
CA ALA A 164 -2.79 18.28 -0.56
C ALA A 164 -2.14 18.97 0.65
N LEU A 165 -2.49 18.54 1.88
CA LEU A 165 -1.88 19.08 3.11
C LEU A 165 -0.36 18.86 3.16
N LYS A 166 0.13 17.74 2.65
CA LYS A 166 1.58 17.48 2.55
C LYS A 166 2.25 18.46 1.58
N ASN A 167 1.67 18.64 0.39
CA ASN A 167 2.24 19.48 -0.64
C ASN A 167 2.23 20.96 -0.26
N ALA A 168 1.20 21.43 0.43
CA ALA A 168 1.16 22.80 0.96
C ALA A 168 2.38 23.12 1.84
N ARG A 169 2.78 22.19 2.72
CA ARG A 169 3.91 22.37 3.65
C ARG A 169 5.30 22.16 3.03
N SER A 170 5.40 21.66 1.80
CA SER A 170 6.68 21.55 1.09
C SER A 170 7.04 22.78 0.26
N THR A 171 6.11 23.75 0.19
CA THR A 171 6.27 24.98 -0.59
C THR A 171 6.64 26.19 0.30
N ASP A 172 6.73 25.97 1.61
CA ASP A 172 7.25 26.89 2.62
C ASP A 172 8.68 26.49 3.01
#